data_AF-A0A7J9JFB7-F1
#
_entry.id   AF-A0A7J9JFB7-F1
#
_cell.length_a   1.000
_cell.length_b   1.000
_cell.length_c   1.000
_cell.angle_alpha   90.00
_cell.angle_beta   90.00
_cell.angle_gamma   90.00
#
_symmetry.space_group_name_H-M   'P 1'
#
loop_
_entity.id
_entity.type
_entity.pdbx_description
1 polymer ?
#
loop_
_entity_poly.entity_id
_entity_poly.type
_entity_poly.pdbx_seq_one_letter_code
_entity_poly.pdbx_strand_id
1 'polypeptide(L)'
;MQEYSVETAIAVIADQGATLKVDTQHLRELSFRIGSIFQFIGELNIQPNNEAILQARTGRNVDGIDLDLYYQSLQQLRQFQAKHMKNATT
;
A
#
# COMPACT_ATOMS: atom_id res chain seq x y z
N MET A 1 -5.63 0.87 8.41
CA MET A 1 -6.87 0.86 7.60
C MET A 1 -7.84 1.85 8.23
N GLN A 2 -8.32 2.79 7.44
CA GLN A 2 -9.17 3.87 7.92
C GLN A 2 -10.65 3.56 7.68
N GLU A 3 -11.00 3.12 6.47
CA GLU A 3 -12.39 2.84 6.08
C GLU A 3 -12.46 1.60 5.19
N TYR A 4 -13.62 0.93 5.18
CA TYR A 4 -13.90 -0.17 4.27
C TYR A 4 -15.39 -0.24 3.94
N SER A 5 -15.71 -0.27 2.65
CA SER A 5 -17.06 -0.46 2.12
C SER A 5 -17.19 -1.87 1.54
N VAL A 6 -18.08 -2.68 2.12
CA VAL A 6 -18.39 -4.03 1.63
C VAL A 6 -19.12 -3.96 0.29
N GLU A 7 -20.02 -2.98 0.11
CA GLU A 7 -20.83 -2.82 -1.10
C GLU A 7 -19.97 -2.53 -2.34
N THR A 8 -18.99 -1.64 -2.20
CA THR A 8 -18.13 -1.22 -3.31
C THR A 8 -16.79 -1.96 -3.35
N ALA A 9 -16.51 -2.83 -2.37
CA ALA A 9 -15.21 -3.45 -2.15
C ALA A 9 -14.02 -2.45 -2.12
N ILE A 10 -14.27 -1.21 -1.68
CA ILE A 10 -13.23 -0.18 -1.55
C ILE A 10 -12.78 -0.06 -0.11
N ALA A 11 -11.48 -0.20 0.11
CA ALA A 11 -10.81 0.14 1.36
C ALA A 11 -10.09 1.48 1.24
N VAL A 12 -9.98 2.21 2.34
CA VAL A 12 -9.13 3.39 2.46
C VAL A 12 -8.03 3.09 3.48
N ILE A 13 -6.78 3.20 3.04
CA ILE A 13 -5.62 3.16 3.93
C ILE A 13 -5.10 4.58 4.14
N ALA A 14 -4.60 4.84 5.34
CA ALA A 14 -3.97 6.09 5.71
C ALA A 14 -2.58 5.79 6.26
N ASP A 15 -1.59 6.54 5.81
CA ASP A 15 -0.23 6.50 6.32
C ASP A 15 0.44 7.88 6.20
N GLN A 16 1.14 8.32 7.25
CA GLN A 16 1.89 9.59 7.31
C GLN A 16 1.13 10.83 6.78
N GLY A 17 -0.18 10.90 7.02
CA GLY A 17 -1.03 12.03 6.58
C GLY A 17 -1.50 11.96 5.13
N ALA A 18 -1.15 10.90 4.40
CA ALA A 18 -1.69 10.59 3.08
C ALA A 18 -2.71 9.45 3.16
N THR A 19 -3.66 9.43 2.22
CA THR A 19 -4.66 8.37 2.08
C THR A 19 -4.63 7.79 0.67
N LEU A 20 -4.91 6.49 0.56
CA LEU A 20 -5.03 5.80 -0.73
C LEU A 20 -6.27 4.91 -0.73
N LYS A 21 -7.06 5.02 -1.80
CA LYS A 21 -8.16 4.08 -2.08
C LYS A 21 -7.59 2.80 -2.66
N VAL A 22 -8.08 1.68 -2.17
CA VAL A 22 -7.68 0.34 -2.57
C VAL A 22 -8.93 -0.41 -2.99
N ASP A 23 -8.97 -0.81 -4.25
CA ASP A 23 -9.96 -1.75 -4.77
C ASP A 23 -9.57 -3.16 -4.35
N THR A 24 -10.46 -3.81 -3.59
CA THR A 24 -10.23 -5.12 -2.98
C THR A 24 -11.08 -6.22 -3.61
N GLN A 25 -11.75 -5.95 -4.75
CA GLN A 25 -12.70 -6.89 -5.39
C GLN A 25 -12.08 -8.26 -5.71
N HIS A 26 -10.76 -8.32 -5.94
CA HIS A 26 -10.03 -9.53 -6.28
C HIS A 26 -9.37 -10.23 -5.08
N LEU A 27 -9.44 -9.63 -3.89
CA LEU A 27 -8.88 -10.22 -2.67
C LEU A 27 -9.90 -11.19 -2.09
N ARG A 28 -9.59 -12.49 -2.14
CA ARG A 28 -10.36 -13.52 -1.46
C ARG A 28 -9.88 -13.64 -0.01
N GLU A 29 -10.81 -13.90 0.90
CA GLU A 29 -10.53 -14.36 2.27
C GLU A 29 -9.80 -13.36 3.21
N LEU A 30 -9.82 -12.05 2.91
CA LEU A 30 -9.30 -11.04 3.83
C LEU A 30 -10.42 -10.44 4.70
N SER A 31 -10.30 -10.60 6.02
CA SER A 31 -11.16 -9.91 6.99
C SER A 31 -10.59 -8.53 7.29
N PHE A 32 -11.14 -7.50 6.65
CA PHE A 32 -10.75 -6.12 6.87
C PHE A 32 -11.25 -5.61 8.23
N ARG A 33 -10.32 -5.11 9.05
CA ARG A 33 -10.60 -4.50 10.34
C ARG A 33 -10.14 -3.05 10.32
N ILE A 34 -11.03 -2.15 10.67
CA ILE A 34 -10.70 -0.74 10.85
C ILE A 34 -9.68 -0.62 11.99
N GLY A 35 -8.67 0.22 11.81
CA GLY A 35 -7.55 0.38 12.75
C GLY A 35 -6.39 -0.60 12.54
N SER A 36 -6.60 -1.74 11.89
CA SER A 36 -5.52 -2.69 11.57
C SER A 36 -4.61 -2.19 10.44
N ILE A 37 -3.37 -2.65 10.43
CA ILE A 37 -2.37 -2.35 9.41
C ILE A 37 -2.44 -3.44 8.34
N PHE A 38 -2.53 -3.01 7.08
CA PHE A 38 -2.59 -3.91 5.93
C PHE A 38 -1.52 -3.51 4.93
N GLN A 39 -0.89 -4.53 4.33
CA GLN A 39 -0.04 -4.36 3.17
C GLN A 39 -0.77 -4.86 1.93
N PHE A 40 -0.77 -4.06 0.88
CA PHE A 40 -1.34 -4.40 -0.43
C PHE A 40 -0.27 -4.33 -1.50
N ILE A 41 -0.39 -5.21 -2.51
CA ILE A 41 0.39 -5.14 -3.76
C ILE A 41 -0.61 -5.23 -4.92
N GLY A 42 -0.43 -4.37 -5.90
CA GLY A 42 -1.33 -4.26 -7.04
C GLY A 42 -0.90 -3.16 -8.00
N GLU A 43 -1.77 -2.84 -8.94
CA GLU A 43 -1.54 -1.81 -9.96
C GLU A 43 -2.24 -0.51 -9.59
N LEU A 44 -1.55 0.62 -9.78
CA LEU A 44 -2.16 1.93 -9.56
C LEU A 44 -2.95 2.35 -10.82
N ASN A 45 -4.25 2.53 -10.68
CA ASN A 45 -5.11 3.09 -11.72
C ASN A 45 -5.40 4.56 -11.39
N ILE A 46 -5.00 5.47 -12.28
CA ILE A 46 -5.25 6.91 -12.16
C ILE A 46 -6.47 7.24 -13.01
N GLN A 47 -7.56 7.61 -12.35
CA GLN A 47 -8.81 7.96 -13.02
C GLN A 47 -8.76 9.34 -13.67
N PRO A 48 -9.67 9.65 -14.61
CA PRO A 48 -9.73 10.96 -15.29
C PRO A 48 -9.92 12.16 -14.35
N ASN A 49 -10.49 11.94 -13.16
CA ASN A 49 -10.62 12.93 -12.10
C ASN A 49 -9.33 13.11 -11.25
N ASN A 50 -8.21 12.55 -11.71
CA ASN A 50 -6.91 12.52 -11.02
C ASN A 50 -6.91 11.77 -9.68
N GLU A 51 -7.91 10.92 -9.46
CA GLU A 51 -7.98 10.04 -8.30
C GLU A 51 -7.20 8.75 -8.55
N ALA A 52 -6.27 8.42 -7.66
CA ALA A 52 -5.49 7.20 -7.73
C ALA A 52 -6.16 6.10 -6.90
N ILE A 53 -6.49 4.97 -7.55
CA ILE A 53 -7.00 3.76 -6.89
C ILE A 53 -6.04 2.61 -7.14
N LEU A 54 -5.59 1.97 -6.07
CA LEU A 54 -4.80 0.74 -6.14
C LEU A 54 -5.71 -0.45 -6.40
N GLN A 55 -5.56 -1.10 -7.54
CA GLN A 55 -6.20 -2.37 -7.89
C GLN A 55 -5.43 -3.52 -7.21
N ALA A 56 -5.88 -3.94 -6.02
CA ALA A 56 -5.11 -4.88 -5.21
C ALA A 56 -5.18 -6.31 -5.78
N ARG A 57 -4.01 -6.91 -5.98
CA ARG A 57 -3.86 -8.33 -6.35
C ARG A 57 -3.60 -9.22 -5.16
N THR A 58 -2.91 -8.70 -4.14
CA THR A 58 -2.73 -9.36 -2.86
C THR A 58 -2.82 -8.35 -1.73
N GLY A 59 -3.29 -8.82 -0.58
CA GLY A 59 -3.41 -8.07 0.65
C GLY A 59 -3.10 -8.98 1.83
N ARG A 60 -2.48 -8.44 2.88
CA ARG A 60 -2.29 -9.15 4.15
C ARG A 60 -2.39 -8.21 5.33
N ASN A 61 -2.99 -8.70 6.41
CA ASN A 61 -2.91 -8.05 7.71
C ASN A 61 -1.47 -8.17 8.23
N VAL A 62 -0.91 -7.05 8.69
CA VAL A 62 0.45 -6.96 9.25
C VAL A 62 0.42 -6.32 10.63
N ASP A 63 -0.66 -6.52 11.38
CA ASP A 63 -0.74 -6.08 12.77
C ASP A 63 0.43 -6.66 13.56
N GLY A 64 1.10 -5.80 14.34
CA GLY A 64 2.31 -6.13 15.07
C GLY A 64 3.61 -5.90 14.30
N ILE A 65 3.56 -5.42 13.05
CA ILE A 65 4.76 -4.92 12.38
C ILE A 65 5.29 -3.66 13.10
N ASP A 66 6.60 -3.60 13.29
CA ASP A 66 7.28 -2.37 13.71
C ASP A 66 7.39 -1.44 12.48
N LEU A 67 6.51 -0.44 12.42
CA LEU A 67 6.46 0.51 11.32
C LEU A 67 7.70 1.40 11.25
N ASP A 68 8.28 1.78 12.39
CA ASP A 68 9.47 2.64 12.41
C ASP A 68 10.66 1.90 11.79
N LEU A 69 10.87 0.64 12.19
CA LEU A 69 11.90 -0.21 11.60
C LEU A 69 11.64 -0.48 10.11
N TYR A 70 10.38 -0.69 9.73
CA TYR A 70 9.99 -0.87 8.33
C TYR A 70 10.38 0.34 7.47
N TYR A 71 10.06 1.56 7.92
CA TYR A 71 10.42 2.79 7.20
C TYR A 71 11.94 2.98 7.10
N GLN A 72 12.67 2.75 8.19
CA GLN A 72 14.14 2.83 8.18
C GLN A 72 14.75 1.85 7.18
N SER A 73 14.26 0.61 7.16
CA SER A 73 14.71 -0.43 6.23
C SER A 73 14.44 -0.04 4.77
N LEU A 74 13.25 0.49 4.47
CA LEU A 74 12.90 1.00 3.13
C LEU A 74 13.78 2.19 2.71
N GLN A 75 14.13 3.07 3.64
CA GLN A 75 15.02 4.19 3.35
C GLN A 75 16.42 3.71 2.97
N GLN A 76 16.98 2.76 3.73
CA GLN A 76 18.28 2.16 3.44
C GLN A 76 18.28 1.45 2.09
N LEU A 77 17.23 0.67 1.78
CA LEU A 77 17.08 0.00 0.49
C LEU A 77 17.07 1.01 -0.67
N ARG A 78 16.29 2.08 -0.58
CA ARG A 78 16.24 3.13 -1.61
C ARG A 78 17.60 3.82 -1.79
N GLN A 79 18.31 4.11 -0.69
CA GLN A 79 19.66 4.69 -0.76
C GLN A 79 20.67 3.75 -1.43
N PHE A 80 20.59 2.45 -1.13
CA PHE A 80 21.44 1.45 -1.76
C PHE A 80 21.15 1.36 -3.27
N GLN A 81 19.89 1.19 -3.65
CA GLN A 81 19.47 1.13 -5.05
C GLN A 81 19.88 2.40 -5.82
N ALA A 82 19.67 3.58 -5.26
CA ALA A 82 20.06 4.84 -5.90
C ALA A 82 21.58 4.97 -6.13
N LYS A 83 22.41 4.42 -5.23
CA LYS A 83 23.87 4.38 -5.40
C LYS A 83 24.28 3.40 -6.50
N HIS A 84 23.68 2.22 -6.56
CA HIS A 84 24.08 1.17 -7.49
C HIS A 84 23.45 1.29 -8.89
N MET A 85 22.25 1.87 -9.03
CA MET A 85 21.64 2.13 -10.34
C MET A 85 22.38 3.23 -11.11
N LYS A 86 22.93 4.24 -10.41
CA LYS A 86 23.78 5.27 -11.04
C LYS A 86 25.04 4.70 -11.69
N ASN A 87 25.55 3.58 -11.18
CA ASN A 87 26.76 2.94 -11.69
C ASN A 87 26.50 2.04 -12.91
N ALA A 88 25.24 1.75 -13.25
CA ALA A 88 24.88 0.92 -14.40
C ALA A 88 24.59 1.74 -15.67
N THR A 89 24.63 3.07 -15.60
CA THR A 89 24.35 3.99 -16.72
C THR A 89 25.60 4.78 -17.15
N THR A 90 26.79 4.37 -16.72
CA THR A 90 28.10 4.88 -17.20
C THR A 90 28.86 3.74 -17.84
#